data_AF-A0AAQ4CNG0-F1
#
_entry.id   AF-A0AAQ4CNG0-F1
#
_cell.length_a   1.000
_cell.length_b   1.000
_cell.length_c   1.000
_cell.angle_alpha   90.00
_cell.angle_beta   90.00
_cell.angle_gamma   90.00
#
_symmetry.space_group_name_H-M   'P 1'
#
loop_
_entity.id
_entity.type
_entity.pdbx_description
1 polymer ?
#
loop_
_entity_poly.entity_id
_entity_poly.type
_entity_poly.pdbx_seq_one_letter_code
_entity_poly.pdbx_strand_id
1 'polypeptide(L)'
;MKKKGKTLAELLIDVRITRKRIRNIIDRVRNRIDVYNEATIRNLSSFPHLSKMLARESEFLENVIDNLYTLEVLLEMLEIKMETLIYIGYIVNSAPAVIEAIKILKDDFSMIPEITLMLDEIYEGFYFNIEIPKEIKISSREEAKNILIEAENIAKKREKSEIYYQLNT
;
A
#
# COMPACT_ATOMS: atom_id res chain seq x y z
N MET A 1 13.70 23.37 19.43
CA MET A 1 12.72 23.30 18.32
C MET A 1 12.31 21.84 18.12
N LYS A 2 11.04 21.47 18.37
CA LYS A 2 10.55 20.13 18.01
C LYS A 2 10.53 20.02 16.48
N LYS A 3 11.15 18.99 15.89
CA LYS A 3 11.04 18.73 14.44
C LYS A 3 9.55 18.65 14.10
N LYS A 4 9.07 19.52 13.19
CA LYS A 4 7.74 19.36 12.59
C LYS A 4 7.75 17.99 11.91
N GLY A 5 6.89 17.08 12.37
CA GLY A 5 6.74 15.77 11.73
C GLY A 5 6.27 15.92 10.28
N LYS A 6 6.59 14.94 9.43
CA LYS A 6 6.08 14.90 8.06
C LYS A 6 4.55 14.75 8.07
N THR A 7 3.88 15.43 7.15
CA THR A 7 2.45 15.24 6.89
C THR A 7 2.19 13.85 6.29
N LEU A 8 0.94 13.37 6.34
CA LEU A 8 0.56 12.08 5.75
C LEU A 8 0.81 12.06 4.23
N ALA A 9 0.61 13.19 3.54
CA ALA A 9 0.89 13.31 2.11
C ALA A 9 2.40 13.24 1.79
N GLU A 10 3.25 13.88 2.61
CA GLU A 10 4.70 13.77 2.47
C GLU A 10 5.19 12.34 2.73
N LEU A 11 4.61 11.66 3.73
CA LEU A 11 4.92 10.26 4.02
C LEU A 11 4.47 9.32 2.88
N LEU A 12 3.32 9.58 2.27
CA LEU A 12 2.84 8.85 1.09
C LEU A 12 3.84 8.97 -0.08
N ILE A 13 4.38 10.16 -0.31
CA ILE A 13 5.42 10.39 -1.33
C ILE A 13 6.69 9.58 -0.99
N ASP A 14 7.14 9.61 0.27
CA ASP A 14 8.31 8.83 0.70
C ASP A 14 8.11 7.32 0.48
N VAL A 15 6.93 6.78 0.81
CA VAL A 15 6.60 5.37 0.63
C VAL A 15 6.62 4.99 -0.85
N ARG A 16 6.02 5.81 -1.72
CA ARG A 16 6.06 5.61 -3.18
C ARG A 16 7.49 5.62 -3.74
N ILE A 17 8.30 6.58 -3.33
CA ILE A 17 9.71 6.67 -3.73
C ILE A 17 10.47 5.43 -3.24
N THR A 18 10.22 5.00 -2.00
CA THR A 18 10.87 3.83 -1.41
C THR A 18 10.48 2.56 -2.15
N ARG A 19 9.20 2.35 -2.48
CA ARG A 19 8.72 1.22 -3.27
C ARG A 19 9.42 1.16 -4.63
N LYS A 20 9.52 2.31 -5.33
CA LYS A 20 10.26 2.40 -6.61
C LYS A 20 11.74 2.04 -6.45
N ARG A 21 12.39 2.48 -5.38
CA ARG A 21 13.79 2.13 -5.09
C ARG A 21 13.95 0.64 -4.82
N ILE A 22 13.01 0.01 -4.10
CA ILE A 22 13.01 -1.44 -3.86
C ILE A 22 12.92 -2.19 -5.18
N ARG A 23 12.02 -1.80 -6.08
CA ARG A 23 11.92 -2.42 -7.42
C ARG A 23 13.25 -2.35 -8.18
N ASN A 24 13.89 -1.18 -8.20
CA ASN A 24 15.21 -1.03 -8.81
C ASN A 24 16.32 -1.85 -8.12
N ILE A 25 16.18 -2.15 -6.82
CA ILE A 25 17.11 -3.04 -6.11
C ILE A 25 16.86 -4.48 -6.56
N ILE A 26 15.60 -4.92 -6.59
CA ILE A 26 15.19 -6.25 -7.05
C ILE A 26 15.76 -6.53 -8.45
N ASP A 27 15.57 -5.61 -9.41
CA ASP A 27 16.07 -5.77 -10.78
C ASP A 27 17.60 -5.96 -10.83
N ARG A 28 18.34 -5.20 -10.00
CA ARG A 28 19.80 -5.33 -9.93
C ARG A 28 20.24 -6.65 -9.29
N VAL A 29 19.51 -7.13 -8.30
CA VAL A 29 19.82 -8.42 -7.66
C VAL A 29 19.50 -9.58 -8.62
N ARG A 30 18.38 -9.51 -9.36
CA ARG A 30 18.03 -10.48 -10.42
C ARG A 30 19.15 -10.59 -11.46
N ASN A 31 19.59 -9.46 -12.02
CA ASN A 31 20.69 -9.45 -12.98
C ASN A 31 21.98 -10.08 -12.41
N ARG A 32 22.24 -9.91 -11.11
CA ARG A 32 23.42 -10.49 -10.46
C ARG A 32 23.29 -12.00 -10.29
N ILE A 33 22.09 -12.50 -9.95
CA ILE A 33 21.79 -13.93 -9.89
C ILE A 33 21.99 -14.57 -11.28
N ASP A 34 21.50 -13.94 -12.34
CA ASP A 34 21.68 -14.46 -13.71
C ASP A 34 23.15 -14.61 -14.08
N VAL A 35 23.97 -13.58 -13.77
CA VAL A 35 25.42 -13.62 -13.99
C VAL A 35 26.07 -14.76 -13.19
N TYR A 36 25.66 -14.98 -11.94
CA TYR A 36 26.18 -16.06 -11.10
C TYR A 36 25.74 -17.44 -11.57
N ASN A 37 24.52 -17.58 -12.06
CA ASN A 37 24.00 -18.82 -12.64
C ASN A 37 24.75 -19.18 -13.93
N GLU A 38 24.94 -18.23 -14.83
CA GLU A 38 25.76 -18.45 -16.03
C GLU A 38 27.21 -18.82 -15.69
N ALA A 39 27.83 -18.10 -14.74
CA ALA A 39 29.18 -18.38 -14.29
C ALA A 39 29.30 -19.77 -13.61
N THR A 40 28.26 -20.19 -12.89
CA THR A 40 28.17 -21.53 -12.29
C THR A 40 28.20 -22.61 -13.38
N ILE A 41 27.36 -22.46 -14.42
CA ILE A 41 27.27 -23.41 -15.53
C ILE A 41 28.59 -23.47 -16.31
N ARG A 42 29.18 -22.31 -16.63
CA ARG A 42 30.45 -22.22 -17.37
C ARG A 42 31.62 -22.91 -16.66
N ASN A 43 31.66 -22.84 -15.33
CA ASN A 43 32.78 -23.35 -14.54
C ASN A 43 32.56 -24.78 -14.01
N LEU A 44 31.40 -25.39 -14.26
CA LEU A 44 30.97 -26.63 -13.59
C LEU A 44 31.97 -27.78 -13.77
N SER A 45 32.54 -27.91 -14.97
CA SER A 45 33.48 -28.98 -15.30
C SER A 45 34.93 -28.66 -14.90
N SER A 46 35.35 -27.41 -15.06
CA SER A 46 36.76 -27.01 -14.89
C SER A 46 37.11 -26.54 -13.48
N PHE A 47 36.16 -25.94 -12.77
CA PHE A 47 36.37 -25.40 -11.42
C PHE A 47 35.15 -25.70 -10.51
N PRO A 48 34.94 -26.97 -10.11
CA PRO A 48 33.75 -27.37 -9.36
C PRO A 48 33.55 -26.65 -8.02
N HIS A 49 34.64 -26.31 -7.33
CA HIS A 49 34.59 -25.55 -6.08
C HIS A 49 34.08 -24.12 -6.28
N LEU A 50 34.51 -23.47 -7.37
CA LEU A 50 34.05 -22.13 -7.73
C LEU A 50 32.57 -22.14 -8.12
N SER A 51 32.15 -23.11 -8.95
CA SER A 51 30.73 -23.28 -9.31
C SER A 51 29.84 -23.50 -8.09
N LYS A 52 30.27 -24.33 -7.13
CA LYS A 52 29.51 -24.56 -5.89
C LYS A 52 29.39 -23.30 -5.03
N MET A 53 30.43 -22.48 -4.99
CA MET A 53 30.41 -21.21 -4.26
C MET A 53 29.45 -20.22 -4.91
N LEU A 54 29.49 -20.09 -6.24
CA LEU A 54 28.60 -19.20 -7.00
C LEU A 54 27.13 -19.62 -6.88
N ALA A 55 26.84 -20.92 -6.95
CA ALA A 55 25.49 -21.45 -6.77
C ALA A 55 24.90 -21.08 -5.40
N ARG A 56 25.70 -21.19 -4.33
CA ARG A 56 25.27 -20.78 -2.98
C ARG A 56 25.02 -19.29 -2.87
N GLU A 57 25.83 -18.47 -3.53
CA GLU A 57 25.63 -17.02 -3.55
C GLU A 57 24.35 -16.66 -4.32
N SER A 58 24.06 -17.33 -5.45
CA SER A 58 22.77 -17.19 -6.14
C SER A 58 21.58 -17.52 -5.24
N GLU A 59 21.62 -18.69 -4.56
CA GLU A 59 20.55 -19.13 -3.65
C GLU A 59 20.33 -18.13 -2.50
N PHE A 60 21.41 -17.56 -1.95
CA PHE A 60 21.31 -16.52 -0.93
C PHE A 60 20.62 -15.26 -1.49
N LEU A 61 20.98 -14.83 -2.70
CA LEU A 61 20.37 -13.66 -3.34
C LEU A 61 18.90 -13.88 -3.71
N GLU A 62 18.50 -15.10 -4.09
CA GLU A 62 17.10 -15.47 -4.32
C GLU A 62 16.27 -15.28 -3.03
N ASN A 63 16.76 -15.75 -1.89
CA ASN A 63 16.10 -15.53 -0.59
C ASN A 63 16.00 -14.04 -0.23
N VAL A 64 17.01 -13.23 -0.59
CA VAL A 64 16.96 -11.77 -0.38
C VAL A 64 15.88 -11.13 -1.26
N ILE A 65 15.74 -11.57 -2.50
CA ILE A 65 14.70 -11.11 -3.42
C ILE A 65 13.30 -11.40 -2.88
N ASP A 66 13.03 -12.59 -2.34
CA ASP A 66 11.73 -12.94 -1.78
C ASP A 66 11.29 -11.98 -0.65
N ASN A 67 12.25 -11.62 0.20
CA ASN A 67 12.03 -10.64 1.25
C ASN A 67 11.78 -9.23 0.68
N LEU A 68 12.49 -8.85 -0.38
CA LEU A 68 12.28 -7.56 -1.05
C LEU A 68 10.91 -7.48 -1.72
N TYR A 69 10.41 -8.57 -2.32
CA TYR A 69 9.05 -8.63 -2.84
C TYR A 69 8.00 -8.49 -1.75
N THR A 70 8.19 -9.19 -0.65
CA THR A 70 7.30 -9.09 0.51
C THR A 70 7.25 -7.64 1.03
N LEU A 71 8.41 -6.97 1.13
CA LEU A 71 8.49 -5.57 1.52
C LEU A 71 7.83 -4.63 0.50
N GLU A 72 8.01 -4.88 -0.81
CA GLU A 72 7.34 -4.11 -1.86
C GLU A 72 5.80 -4.17 -1.70
N VAL A 73 5.26 -5.35 -1.45
CA VAL A 73 3.82 -5.55 -1.21
C VAL A 73 3.37 -4.81 0.06
N LEU A 74 4.13 -4.89 1.16
CA LEU A 74 3.80 -4.15 2.38
C LEU A 74 3.76 -2.63 2.15
N LEU A 75 4.69 -2.09 1.38
CA LEU A 75 4.70 -0.66 1.02
C LEU A 75 3.51 -0.29 0.13
N GLU A 76 3.11 -1.16 -0.80
CA GLU A 76 1.91 -0.97 -1.62
C GLU A 76 0.63 -0.99 -0.77
N MET A 77 0.50 -1.94 0.16
CA MET A 77 -0.64 -1.98 1.09
C MET A 77 -0.69 -0.70 1.95
N LEU A 78 0.46 -0.22 2.40
CA LEU A 78 0.56 1.02 3.16
C LEU A 78 0.16 2.25 2.31
N GLU A 79 0.61 2.31 1.05
CA GLU A 79 0.23 3.36 0.09
C GLU A 79 -1.29 3.47 -0.06
N ILE A 80 -1.96 2.35 -0.35
CA ILE A 80 -3.41 2.29 -0.52
C ILE A 80 -4.14 2.77 0.75
N LYS A 81 -3.70 2.31 1.92
CA LYS A 81 -4.28 2.71 3.21
C LYS A 81 -4.10 4.20 3.48
N MET A 82 -2.91 4.77 3.21
CA MET A 82 -2.66 6.19 3.39
C MET A 82 -3.47 7.05 2.41
N GLU A 83 -3.58 6.66 1.15
CA GLU A 83 -4.43 7.35 0.17
C GLU A 83 -5.88 7.36 0.62
N THR A 84 -6.38 6.20 1.07
CA THR A 84 -7.75 6.06 1.57
C THR A 84 -8.00 6.99 2.75
N LEU A 85 -7.06 7.06 3.70
CA LEU A 85 -7.16 7.97 4.85
C LEU A 85 -7.20 9.45 4.40
N ILE A 86 -6.38 9.83 3.42
CA ILE A 86 -6.40 11.19 2.86
C ILE A 86 -7.76 11.50 2.22
N TYR A 87 -8.29 10.57 1.41
CA TYR A 87 -9.60 10.73 0.77
C TYR A 87 -10.74 10.80 1.78
N ILE A 88 -10.76 9.95 2.79
CA ILE A 88 -11.74 10.01 3.89
C ILE A 88 -11.65 11.38 4.57
N GLY A 89 -10.43 11.84 4.87
CA GLY A 89 -10.21 13.17 5.43
C GLY A 89 -10.80 14.28 4.56
N TYR A 90 -10.64 14.22 3.24
CA TYR A 90 -11.27 15.17 2.33
C TYR A 90 -12.81 15.13 2.41
N ILE A 91 -13.39 13.93 2.30
CA ILE A 91 -14.85 13.73 2.32
C ILE A 91 -15.45 14.22 3.64
N VAL A 92 -14.87 13.84 4.77
CA VAL A 92 -15.35 14.21 6.12
C VAL A 92 -15.31 15.74 6.31
N ASN A 93 -14.33 16.43 5.72
CA ASN A 93 -14.25 17.89 5.78
C ASN A 93 -15.17 18.59 4.77
N SER A 94 -15.48 17.98 3.62
CA SER A 94 -16.33 18.59 2.58
C SER A 94 -17.82 18.32 2.75
N ALA A 95 -18.19 17.17 3.30
CA ALA A 95 -19.59 16.75 3.42
C ALA A 95 -20.44 17.70 4.29
N PRO A 96 -19.95 18.26 5.42
CA PRO A 96 -20.71 19.25 6.19
C PRO A 96 -21.13 20.46 5.36
N ALA A 97 -20.29 20.94 4.43
CA ALA A 97 -20.63 22.09 3.59
C ALA A 97 -21.83 21.79 2.67
N VAL A 98 -21.95 20.55 2.17
CA VAL A 98 -23.12 20.13 1.38
C VAL A 98 -24.38 20.07 2.26
N ILE A 99 -24.25 19.58 3.49
CA ILE A 99 -25.36 19.50 4.44
C ILE A 99 -25.84 20.89 4.87
N GLU A 100 -24.92 21.82 5.11
CA GLU A 100 -25.27 23.22 5.35
C GLU A 100 -25.95 23.85 4.13
N ALA A 101 -25.51 23.52 2.90
CA ALA A 101 -26.19 23.99 1.69
C ALA A 101 -27.62 23.45 1.56
N ILE A 102 -27.87 22.18 1.93
CA ILE A 102 -29.22 21.60 2.00
C ILE A 102 -30.08 22.38 3.00
N LYS A 103 -29.52 22.71 4.16
CA LYS A 103 -30.22 23.51 5.18
C LYS A 103 -30.55 24.92 4.72
N ILE A 104 -29.64 25.58 4.00
CA ILE A 104 -29.90 26.91 3.42
C ILE A 104 -31.02 26.81 2.37
N LEU A 105 -30.97 25.80 1.50
CA LEU A 105 -31.98 25.60 0.46
C LEU A 105 -33.37 25.29 1.04
N LYS A 106 -33.44 24.73 2.25
CA LYS A 106 -34.71 24.48 2.95
C LYS A 106 -35.55 25.74 3.09
N ASP A 107 -34.93 26.90 3.29
CA ASP A 107 -35.66 28.17 3.51
C ASP A 107 -36.50 28.56 2.29
N ASP A 108 -36.07 28.20 1.08
CA ASP A 108 -36.81 28.41 -0.17
C ASP A 108 -38.07 27.53 -0.27
N PHE A 109 -38.13 26.44 0.50
CA PHE A 109 -39.27 25.51 0.56
C PHE A 109 -40.16 25.71 1.79
N SER A 110 -40.02 26.83 2.51
CA SER A 110 -40.77 27.13 3.73
C SER A 110 -42.30 27.04 3.60
N MET A 111 -42.85 27.21 2.40
CA MET A 111 -44.29 27.07 2.13
C MET A 111 -44.74 25.62 1.87
N ILE A 112 -43.82 24.66 1.81
CA ILE A 112 -44.10 23.24 1.57
C ILE A 112 -43.59 22.44 2.79
N PRO A 113 -44.45 22.20 3.80
CA PRO A 113 -44.07 21.58 5.06
C PRO A 113 -43.46 20.18 4.90
N GLU A 114 -43.97 19.40 3.95
CA GLU A 114 -43.51 18.04 3.66
C GLU A 114 -42.02 18.03 3.24
N ILE A 115 -41.63 18.96 2.36
CA ILE A 115 -40.23 19.08 1.92
C ILE A 115 -39.36 19.59 3.07
N THR A 116 -39.84 20.59 3.82
CA THR A 116 -39.11 21.13 4.97
C THR A 116 -38.77 20.04 6.00
N LEU A 117 -39.75 19.21 6.36
CA LEU A 117 -39.57 18.07 7.27
C LEU A 117 -38.57 17.05 6.73
N MET A 118 -38.68 16.67 5.46
CA MET A 118 -37.73 15.73 4.82
C MET A 118 -36.29 16.25 4.87
N LEU A 119 -36.07 17.54 4.62
CA LEU A 119 -34.73 18.14 4.63
C LEU A 119 -34.16 18.25 6.05
N ASP A 120 -35.01 18.52 7.06
CA ASP A 120 -34.61 18.52 8.46
C ASP A 120 -34.19 17.12 8.93
N GLU A 121 -34.94 16.07 8.56
CA GLU A 121 -34.56 14.68 8.85
C GLU A 121 -33.19 14.29 8.25
N ILE A 122 -32.90 14.74 7.02
CA ILE A 122 -31.60 14.51 6.37
C ILE A 122 -30.47 15.22 7.13
N TYR A 123 -30.69 16.49 7.50
CA TYR A 123 -29.70 17.29 8.21
C TYR A 123 -29.38 16.70 9.59
N GLU A 124 -30.42 16.40 10.38
CA GLU A 124 -30.26 15.81 11.71
C GLU A 124 -29.66 14.40 11.63
N GLY A 125 -30.13 13.60 10.67
CA GLY A 125 -29.62 12.26 10.42
C GLY A 125 -28.13 12.24 10.08
N PHE A 126 -27.63 13.20 9.30
CA PHE A 126 -26.21 13.29 8.96
C PHE A 126 -25.34 13.49 10.21
N TYR A 127 -25.67 14.47 11.05
CA TYR A 127 -24.87 14.78 12.24
C TYR A 127 -25.05 13.76 13.37
N PHE A 128 -26.19 13.07 13.44
CA PHE A 128 -26.40 11.98 14.39
C PHE A 128 -25.56 10.74 14.07
N ASN A 129 -25.38 10.41 12.77
CA ASN A 129 -24.75 9.17 12.34
C ASN A 129 -23.23 9.29 12.06
N ILE A 130 -22.68 10.50 11.97
CA ILE A 130 -21.26 10.71 11.72
C ILE A 130 -20.54 10.99 13.03
N GLU A 131 -19.93 9.96 13.60
CA GLU A 131 -18.89 10.12 14.60
C GLU A 131 -17.60 10.57 13.91
N ILE A 132 -17.34 11.88 13.88
CA ILE A 132 -16.03 12.39 13.46
C ILE A 132 -15.01 11.90 14.49
N PRO A 133 -14.10 10.98 14.16
CA PRO A 133 -13.21 10.39 15.16
C PRO A 133 -12.30 11.49 15.72
N LYS A 134 -12.44 11.81 17.01
CA LYS A 134 -11.60 12.84 17.66
C LYS A 134 -10.16 12.36 17.84
N GLU A 135 -9.93 11.05 18.00
CA GLU A 135 -8.62 10.45 18.15
C GLU A 135 -8.59 9.02 17.58
N ILE A 136 -7.75 8.77 16.57
CA ILE A 136 -7.49 7.42 16.05
C ILE A 136 -6.49 6.75 17.01
N LYS A 137 -6.95 5.77 17.81
CA LYS A 137 -6.04 4.94 18.63
C LYS A 137 -5.45 3.81 17.79
N ILE A 138 -4.11 3.75 17.76
CA ILE A 138 -3.36 2.71 17.04
C ILE A 138 -3.18 1.49 17.96
N SER A 139 -3.65 0.33 17.52
CA SER A 139 -3.40 -0.99 18.12
C SER A 139 -2.85 -1.89 17.00
N SER A 140 -1.65 -2.49 17.14
CA SER A 140 -0.99 -3.09 15.95
C SER A 140 -0.16 -4.36 16.11
N ARG A 141 0.00 -4.94 17.31
CA ARG A 141 0.97 -6.05 17.47
C ARG A 141 0.47 -7.42 17.01
N GLU A 142 -0.80 -7.76 17.22
CA GLU A 142 -1.34 -9.07 16.81
C GLU A 142 -1.70 -9.11 15.32
N GLU A 143 -2.23 -8.01 14.76
CA GLU A 143 -2.58 -7.91 13.35
C GLU A 143 -1.37 -7.89 12.40
N ALA A 144 -0.20 -7.42 12.88
CA ALA A 144 1.00 -7.31 12.04
C ALA A 144 1.46 -8.65 11.44
N LYS A 145 1.33 -9.76 12.18
CA LYS A 145 1.70 -11.10 11.68
C LYS A 145 0.79 -11.54 10.53
N ASN A 146 -0.50 -11.26 10.63
CA ASN A 146 -1.46 -11.62 9.58
C ASN A 146 -1.20 -10.81 8.31
N ILE A 147 -0.91 -9.51 8.47
CA ILE A 147 -0.55 -8.63 7.34
C ILE A 147 0.74 -9.11 6.66
N LEU A 148 1.73 -9.56 7.43
CA LEU A 148 2.97 -10.10 6.86
C LEU A 148 2.70 -11.38 6.05
N ILE A 149 1.94 -12.33 6.61
CA ILE A 149 1.59 -13.58 5.91
C ILE A 149 0.79 -13.28 4.63
N GLU A 150 -0.14 -12.33 4.67
CA GLU A 150 -0.87 -11.88 3.49
C GLU A 150 0.07 -11.31 2.43
N ALA A 151 1.01 -10.46 2.83
CA ALA A 151 2.00 -9.88 1.93
C ALA A 151 2.89 -10.94 1.26
N GLU A 152 3.37 -11.92 2.03
CA GLU A 152 4.15 -13.05 1.52
C GLU A 152 3.34 -13.88 0.49
N ASN A 153 2.05 -14.10 0.75
CA ASN A 153 1.18 -14.83 -0.16
C ASN A 153 0.93 -14.08 -1.47
N ILE A 154 0.77 -12.75 -1.40
CA ILE A 154 0.62 -11.89 -2.59
C ILE A 154 1.92 -11.90 -3.40
N ALA A 155 3.08 -11.74 -2.74
CA ALA A 155 4.39 -11.78 -3.38
C ALA A 155 4.58 -13.10 -4.17
N LYS A 156 4.36 -14.24 -3.52
CA LYS A 156 4.45 -15.58 -4.16
C LYS A 156 3.50 -15.75 -5.34
N LYS A 157 2.30 -15.18 -5.29
CA LYS A 157 1.35 -15.25 -6.42
C LYS A 157 1.83 -14.45 -7.63
N ARG A 158 2.40 -13.26 -7.40
CA ARG A 158 2.91 -12.39 -8.47
C ARG A 158 4.07 -13.02 -9.23
N GLU A 159 5.00 -13.62 -8.49
CA GLU A 159 6.12 -14.34 -9.08
C GLU A 159 5.66 -15.48 -9.99
N LYS A 160 4.72 -16.31 -9.53
CA LYS A 160 4.14 -17.39 -10.34
C LYS A 160 3.45 -16.88 -11.61
N SER A 161 2.76 -15.75 -11.54
CA SER A 161 2.13 -15.15 -12.72
C SER A 161 3.16 -14.58 -13.70
N GLU A 162 4.21 -13.90 -13.25
CA GLU A 162 5.27 -13.40 -14.12
C GLU A 162 5.98 -14.53 -14.87
N ILE A 163 6.29 -15.63 -14.18
CA ILE A 163 6.90 -16.83 -14.78
C ILE A 163 5.98 -17.47 -15.83
N TYR A 164 4.67 -17.58 -15.54
CA TYR A 164 3.71 -18.16 -16.49
C TYR A 164 3.61 -17.34 -17.79
N TYR A 165 3.65 -16.01 -17.71
CA TYR A 165 3.61 -15.17 -18.90
C TYR A 165 4.91 -15.27 -19.70
N GLN A 166 6.08 -15.29 -19.05
CA GLN A 166 7.38 -15.40 -19.74
C GLN A 166 7.59 -16.73 -20.48
N LEU A 167 6.95 -17.83 -20.03
CA LEU A 167 7.06 -19.14 -20.66
C LEU A 167 6.09 -19.35 -21.84
N ASN A 168 5.06 -18.49 -21.97
CA ASN A 168 3.98 -18.64 -22.96
C ASN A 168 3.91 -17.51 -23.99
N THR A 169 4.95 -16.66 -24.07
CA THR A 169 5.15 -15.61 -25.08
C THR A 169 6.49 -15.77 -25.75
#